data_AF-A0A4Q1D1A0-F1
#
_entry.id   AF-A0A4Q1D1A0-F1
#
_cell.length_a   1.000
_cell.length_b   1.000
_cell.length_c   1.000
_cell.angle_alpha   90.00
_cell.angle_beta   90.00
_cell.angle_gamma   90.00
#
_symmetry.space_group_name_H-M   'P 1'
#
loop_
_entity.id
_entity.type
_entity.pdbx_description
1 polymer ?
#
loop_
_entity_poly.entity_id
_entity_poly.type
_entity_poly.pdbx_seq_one_letter_code
_entity_poly.pdbx_strand_id
1 'polypeptide(L)'
;MKKRMMMVLGAAGIIFWQAPAHVQAALPLAMATRHDPDVSFDARPDFIYLDDYGFYVAWGVPYDLIFFDDYYFLFRDGYWYRSRGYRGPWGRVRNDDLPMTIRRRSWGDIRQRRDTEYRRHDRGFWDNRFRMDRERWRSRDNRSTPEGRPAPGRDRGFEDRREQRGAPGGEHDFERRDRR
;
A
#
# COMPACT_ATOMS: atom_id res chain seq x y z
N MET A 1 -53.46 7.03 74.29
CA MET A 1 -54.25 8.20 73.83
C MET A 1 -53.78 8.50 72.40
N LYS A 2 -54.41 7.97 71.35
CA LYS A 2 -55.60 8.44 70.60
C LYS A 2 -55.35 9.72 69.77
N LYS A 3 -55.00 9.49 68.49
CA LYS A 3 -55.44 10.17 67.24
C LYS A 3 -55.24 11.69 67.10
N ARG A 4 -54.65 12.11 65.96
CA ARG A 4 -55.37 12.84 64.90
C ARG A 4 -54.54 13.04 63.62
N MET A 5 -55.25 12.79 62.53
CA MET A 5 -54.93 12.99 61.13
C MET A 5 -55.11 14.48 60.76
N MET A 6 -54.25 15.03 59.90
CA MET A 6 -54.68 15.68 58.65
C MET A 6 -53.50 16.18 57.80
N MET A 7 -53.64 15.93 56.50
CA MET A 7 -52.84 16.44 55.37
C MET A 7 -52.81 17.97 55.34
N VAL A 8 -51.72 18.53 54.80
CA VAL A 8 -51.81 19.73 53.95
C VAL A 8 -50.94 19.53 52.71
N LEU A 9 -51.64 19.65 51.59
CA LEU A 9 -51.20 19.77 50.20
C LEU A 9 -50.46 21.10 50.02
N GLY A 10 -49.32 21.12 49.33
CA GLY A 10 -48.65 22.37 48.97
C GLY A 10 -47.51 22.17 47.98
N ALA A 11 -47.79 22.41 46.71
CA ALA A 11 -46.88 22.25 45.58
C ALA A 11 -45.89 23.41 45.43
N ALA A 12 -44.62 23.09 45.16
CA ALA A 12 -43.63 23.86 44.40
C ALA A 12 -42.34 22.99 44.37
N GLY A 13 -41.93 22.38 43.26
CA GLY A 13 -41.62 23.06 42.02
C GLY A 13 -40.15 23.44 42.00
N ILE A 14 -39.23 22.46 42.08
CA ILE A 14 -37.86 22.64 41.56
C ILE A 14 -37.42 21.35 40.88
N ILE A 15 -37.57 21.33 39.56
CA ILE A 15 -36.84 20.43 38.68
C ILE A 15 -35.40 20.92 38.72
N PHE A 16 -34.58 20.37 39.63
CA PHE A 16 -33.14 20.53 39.51
C PHE A 16 -32.67 19.57 38.41
N TRP A 17 -32.52 20.17 37.23
CA TRP A 17 -31.76 19.70 36.09
C TRP A 17 -30.35 19.32 36.55
N GLN A 18 -30.18 18.08 37.00
CA GLN A 18 -28.84 17.51 37.12
C GLN A 18 -28.37 17.25 35.69
N ALA A 19 -27.51 18.13 35.19
CA ALA A 19 -26.76 17.88 33.97
C ALA A 19 -26.10 16.49 34.11
N PRO A 20 -26.06 15.66 33.04
CA PRO A 20 -25.33 14.41 33.11
C PRO A 20 -23.90 14.76 33.53
N ALA A 21 -23.48 14.21 34.68
CA ALA A 21 -22.09 14.25 35.10
C ALA A 21 -21.28 13.80 33.88
N HIS A 22 -20.41 14.69 33.43
CA HIS A 22 -19.42 14.36 32.41
C HIS A 22 -18.63 13.19 32.97
N VAL A 23 -18.96 11.99 32.52
CA VAL A 23 -18.09 10.84 32.72
C VAL A 23 -16.85 11.19 31.91
N GLN A 24 -15.83 11.77 32.56
CA GLN A 24 -14.48 11.69 32.02
C GLN A 24 -14.16 10.20 32.06
N ALA A 25 -14.42 9.54 30.93
CA ALA A 25 -13.74 8.32 30.58
C ALA A 25 -12.25 8.70 30.49
N ALA A 26 -11.56 8.68 31.64
CA ALA A 26 -10.13 8.51 31.68
C ALA A 26 -9.89 7.13 31.09
N LEU A 27 -9.79 7.06 29.76
CA LEU A 27 -9.31 5.89 29.08
C LEU A 27 -7.89 5.68 29.64
N PRO A 28 -7.61 4.60 30.39
CA PRO A 28 -6.23 4.22 30.53
C PRO A 28 -5.79 3.90 29.11
N LEU A 29 -5.07 4.83 28.48
CA LEU A 29 -4.17 4.49 27.39
C LEU A 29 -3.12 3.59 28.05
N ALA A 30 -3.49 2.32 28.26
CA ALA A 30 -2.52 1.27 28.24
C ALA A 30 -1.92 1.40 26.84
N MET A 31 -0.84 2.18 26.76
CA MET A 31 0.11 2.06 25.68
C MET A 31 0.55 0.62 25.77
N ALA A 32 -0.19 -0.25 25.08
CA ALA A 32 0.29 -1.55 24.73
C ALA A 32 1.60 -1.23 24.05
N THR A 33 2.70 -1.40 24.77
CA THR A 33 4.04 -1.40 24.22
C THR A 33 3.99 -2.49 23.16
N ARG A 34 3.59 -2.08 21.94
CA ARG A 34 3.74 -2.87 20.74
C ARG A 34 5.23 -3.09 20.70
N HIS A 35 5.64 -4.26 21.16
CA HIS A 35 7.00 -4.71 21.02
C HIS A 35 7.13 -5.06 19.53
N ASP A 36 7.27 -4.00 18.73
CA ASP A 36 7.53 -4.14 17.31
C ASP A 36 8.91 -4.79 17.21
N PRO A 37 9.04 -5.85 16.40
CA PRO A 37 10.32 -6.50 16.21
C PRO A 37 11.32 -5.49 15.65
N ASP A 38 12.47 -5.35 16.30
CA ASP A 38 13.57 -4.45 15.88
C ASP A 38 14.26 -4.99 14.63
N VAL A 39 13.67 -4.72 13.47
CA VAL A 39 14.12 -5.22 12.16
C VAL A 39 14.44 -4.05 11.27
N SER A 40 15.72 -3.91 10.93
CA SER A 40 16.20 -2.92 9.97
C SER A 40 16.52 -3.57 8.62
N PHE A 41 16.02 -2.96 7.55
CA PHE A 41 16.32 -3.34 6.17
C PHE A 41 16.88 -2.14 5.39
N ASP A 42 18.15 -2.20 5.01
CA ASP A 42 18.81 -1.17 4.20
C ASP A 42 18.18 -1.07 2.81
N ALA A 43 17.85 -2.22 2.23
CA ALA A 43 17.19 -2.33 0.95
C ALA A 43 16.07 -3.39 1.01
N ARG A 44 15.18 -3.34 0.02
CA ARG A 44 14.18 -4.38 -0.18
C ARG A 44 14.89 -5.73 -0.37
N PRO A 45 14.53 -6.78 0.38
CA PRO A 45 15.11 -8.11 0.20
C PRO A 45 14.85 -8.68 -1.19
N ASP A 46 15.73 -9.58 -1.61
CA ASP A 46 15.47 -10.46 -2.74
C ASP A 46 14.57 -11.61 -2.29
N PHE A 47 13.75 -12.13 -3.21
CA PHE A 47 12.72 -13.12 -2.91
C PHE A 47 12.78 -14.29 -3.88
N ILE A 48 12.57 -15.49 -3.34
CA ILE A 48 12.42 -16.74 -4.10
C ILE A 48 10.96 -17.17 -4.02
N TYR A 49 10.34 -17.40 -5.17
CA TYR A 49 8.97 -17.92 -5.22
C TYR A 49 8.98 -19.44 -5.04
N LEU A 50 8.19 -19.94 -4.09
CA LEU A 50 7.99 -21.37 -3.87
C LEU A 50 6.65 -21.76 -4.48
N ASP A 51 6.69 -22.44 -5.61
CA ASP A 51 5.52 -22.81 -6.41
C ASP A 51 4.56 -23.73 -5.65
N ASP A 52 5.10 -24.71 -4.94
CA ASP A 52 4.37 -25.64 -4.08
C ASP A 52 3.71 -24.98 -2.87
N TYR A 53 4.21 -23.82 -2.44
CA TYR A 53 3.66 -23.07 -1.31
C TYR A 53 2.88 -21.82 -1.72
N GLY A 54 3.02 -21.34 -2.95
CA GLY A 54 2.26 -20.19 -3.45
C GLY A 54 2.65 -18.85 -2.83
N PHE A 55 3.86 -18.72 -2.27
CA PHE A 55 4.36 -17.46 -1.71
C PHE A 55 5.85 -17.25 -1.96
N TYR A 56 6.28 -16.01 -1.76
CA TYR A 56 7.66 -15.59 -1.90
C TYR A 56 8.37 -15.63 -0.54
N VAL A 57 9.61 -16.10 -0.49
CA VAL A 57 10.43 -16.14 0.73
C VAL A 57 11.71 -15.35 0.52
N ALA A 58 12.06 -14.50 1.49
CA ALA A 58 13.25 -13.66 1.39
C ALA A 58 14.54 -14.50 1.39
N TRP A 59 15.52 -14.02 0.63
CA TRP A 59 16.84 -14.60 0.47
C TRP A 59 17.92 -13.54 0.72
N GLY A 60 19.08 -13.96 1.24
CA GLY A 60 20.24 -13.09 1.45
C GLY A 60 20.08 -12.08 2.59
N VAL A 61 19.05 -12.20 3.43
CA VAL A 61 18.82 -11.37 4.63
C VAL A 61 18.72 -12.25 5.88
N PRO A 62 19.06 -11.73 7.07
CA PRO A 62 19.03 -12.51 8.31
C PRO A 62 17.62 -12.74 8.85
N TYR A 63 16.60 -12.24 8.16
CA TYR A 63 15.22 -12.24 8.64
C TYR A 63 14.35 -13.24 7.88
N ASP A 64 13.46 -13.85 8.64
CA ASP A 64 12.55 -14.88 8.18
C ASP A 64 11.28 -14.25 7.62
N LEU A 65 11.36 -13.87 6.34
CA LEU A 65 10.36 -13.03 5.72
C LEU A 65 9.66 -13.72 4.56
N ILE A 66 8.34 -13.67 4.55
CA ILE A 66 7.46 -14.13 3.48
C ILE A 66 6.76 -12.92 2.88
N PHE A 67 6.59 -12.90 1.56
CA PHE A 67 5.68 -11.97 0.88
C PHE A 67 4.53 -12.77 0.26
N PHE A 68 3.31 -12.49 0.71
CA PHE A 68 2.09 -13.17 0.33
C PHE A 68 0.89 -12.21 0.41
N ASP A 69 0.07 -12.19 -0.64
CA ASP A 69 -1.17 -11.39 -0.70
C ASP A 69 -0.97 -9.91 -0.32
N ASP A 70 0.05 -9.27 -0.89
CA ASP A 70 0.46 -7.87 -0.61
C ASP A 70 0.87 -7.56 0.84
N TYR A 71 1.04 -8.59 1.68
CA TYR A 71 1.60 -8.48 3.01
C TYR A 71 2.96 -9.16 3.12
N TYR A 72 3.80 -8.55 3.94
CA TYR A 72 5.02 -9.14 4.45
C TYR A 72 4.71 -9.83 5.76
N PHE A 73 5.11 -11.09 5.92
CA PHE A 73 5.02 -11.84 7.17
C PHE A 73 6.42 -12.13 7.68
N LEU A 74 6.70 -11.76 8.92
CA LEU A 74 7.96 -11.96 9.59
C LEU A 74 7.78 -12.99 10.71
N PHE A 75 8.61 -14.03 10.72
CA PHE A 75 8.71 -14.93 11.86
C PHE A 75 9.89 -14.52 12.76
N ARG A 76 9.62 -14.20 14.03
CA ARG A 76 10.66 -13.81 14.98
C ARG A 76 10.26 -14.16 16.39
N ASP A 77 11.21 -14.71 17.16
CA ASP A 77 11.03 -15.07 18.57
C ASP A 77 9.79 -15.96 18.81
N GLY A 78 9.50 -16.85 17.86
CA GLY A 78 8.34 -17.76 17.91
C GLY A 78 6.99 -17.12 17.53
N TYR A 79 6.98 -15.85 17.12
CA TYR A 79 5.77 -15.12 16.76
C TYR A 79 5.78 -14.69 15.30
N TRP A 80 4.57 -14.62 14.73
CA TRP A 80 4.33 -14.04 13.42
C TRP A 80 3.96 -12.58 13.56
N TYR A 81 4.52 -11.76 12.68
CA TYR A 81 4.19 -10.35 12.50
C TYR A 81 3.84 -10.12 11.04
N ARG A 82 2.98 -9.14 10.75
CA ARG A 82 2.67 -8.72 9.38
C ARG A 82 2.78 -7.22 9.19
N SER A 83 3.11 -6.82 7.98
CA SER A 83 3.16 -5.43 7.55
C SER A 83 2.81 -5.32 6.07
N ARG A 84 2.34 -4.16 5.61
CA ARG A 84 2.22 -3.85 4.17
C ARG A 84 3.56 -3.46 3.54
N GLY A 85 4.51 -3.01 4.36
CA GLY A 85 5.87 -2.68 3.92
C GLY A 85 6.90 -3.59 4.56
N TYR A 86 7.95 -3.94 3.83
CA TYR A 86 9.05 -4.75 4.38
C TYR A 86 9.80 -4.05 5.51
N ARG A 87 9.65 -2.73 5.69
CA ARG A 87 10.21 -1.96 6.82
C ARG A 87 9.25 -1.79 8.00
N GLY A 88 8.13 -2.52 7.99
CA GLY A 88 7.05 -2.29 8.95
C GLY A 88 6.10 -1.16 8.52
N PRO A 89 5.24 -0.66 9.44
CA PRO A 89 5.12 -1.08 10.84
C PRO A 89 4.62 -2.52 10.99
N TRP A 90 5.15 -3.24 11.98
CA TRP A 90 4.86 -4.65 12.18
C TRP A 90 3.73 -4.86 13.20
N GLY A 91 2.65 -5.52 12.79
CA GLY A 91 1.60 -5.95 13.70
C GLY A 91 1.72 -7.43 14.03
N ARG A 92 1.73 -7.81 15.31
CA ARG A 92 1.69 -9.22 15.71
C ARG A 92 0.42 -9.89 15.16
N VAL A 93 0.59 -11.08 14.59
CA VAL A 93 -0.48 -11.90 14.00
C VAL A 93 -0.78 -13.04 14.95
N ARG A 94 -2.06 -13.23 15.27
CA ARG A 94 -2.50 -14.42 16.02
C ARG A 94 -2.45 -15.63 15.09
N ASN A 95 -2.25 -16.82 15.66
CA ASN A 95 -2.19 -18.04 14.86
C ASN A 95 -3.42 -18.22 13.97
N ASP A 96 -4.61 -17.89 14.47
CA ASP A 96 -5.88 -18.05 13.72
C ASP A 96 -6.04 -17.04 12.56
N ASP A 97 -5.35 -15.90 12.62
CA ASP A 97 -5.36 -14.86 11.59
C ASP A 97 -4.28 -15.08 10.51
N LEU A 98 -3.40 -16.06 10.72
CA LEU A 98 -2.34 -16.38 9.78
C LEU A 98 -2.92 -17.13 8.58
N PRO A 99 -2.56 -16.75 7.33
CA PRO A 99 -3.00 -17.48 6.15
C PRO A 99 -2.73 -18.97 6.27
N MET A 100 -3.73 -19.80 5.96
CA MET A 100 -3.67 -21.26 6.12
C MET A 100 -2.42 -21.86 5.44
N THR A 101 -2.04 -21.32 4.29
CA THR A 101 -0.87 -21.71 3.52
C THR A 101 0.44 -21.56 4.30
N ILE A 102 0.57 -20.49 5.08
CA ILE A 102 1.74 -20.24 5.95
C ILE A 102 1.62 -21.08 7.22
N ARG A 103 0.43 -21.08 7.84
CA ARG A 103 0.18 -21.74 9.13
C ARG A 103 0.42 -23.24 9.15
N ARG A 104 0.19 -23.92 8.04
CA ARG A 104 0.36 -25.39 7.92
C ARG A 104 1.81 -25.84 7.84
N ARG A 105 2.78 -24.92 7.72
CA ARG A 105 4.19 -25.23 7.51
C ARG A 105 5.00 -24.76 8.69
N SER A 106 5.96 -25.57 9.11
CA SER A 106 6.96 -25.06 10.05
C SER A 106 7.88 -24.09 9.31
N TRP A 107 8.39 -23.10 10.02
CA TRP A 107 9.35 -22.18 9.41
C TRP A 107 10.64 -22.91 8.94
N GLY A 108 11.04 -23.98 9.63
CA GLY A 108 12.15 -24.84 9.21
C GLY A 108 11.95 -25.45 7.82
N ASP A 109 10.76 -25.98 7.55
CA ASP A 109 10.41 -26.55 6.24
C ASP A 109 10.46 -25.48 5.14
N ILE A 110 9.98 -24.27 5.44
CA ILE A 110 10.00 -23.13 4.51
C ILE A 110 11.44 -22.75 4.14
N ARG A 111 12.35 -22.65 5.13
CA ARG A 111 13.77 -22.39 4.87
C ARG A 111 14.40 -23.50 4.04
N GLN A 112 14.18 -24.76 4.42
CA GLN A 112 14.76 -25.90 3.70
C GLN A 112 14.29 -25.95 2.25
N ARG A 113 12.99 -25.71 2.01
CA ARG A 113 12.41 -25.68 0.67
C ARG A 113 12.96 -24.53 -0.16
N ARG A 114 13.07 -23.32 0.42
CA ARG A 114 13.71 -22.15 -0.21
C ARG A 114 15.14 -22.44 -0.63
N ASP A 115 15.94 -22.98 0.28
CA ASP A 115 17.35 -23.24 0.01
C ASP A 115 17.51 -24.35 -1.05
N THR A 116 16.59 -25.31 -1.08
CA THR A 116 16.54 -26.33 -2.12
C THR A 116 16.16 -25.73 -3.46
N GLU A 117 15.18 -24.82 -3.50
CA GLU A 117 14.82 -24.11 -4.73
C GLU A 117 16.00 -23.28 -5.25
N TYR A 118 16.67 -22.54 -4.37
CA TYR A 118 17.87 -21.79 -4.72
C TYR A 118 18.94 -22.68 -5.36
N ARG A 119 19.19 -23.86 -4.77
CA ARG A 119 20.18 -24.81 -5.29
C ARG A 119 19.82 -25.47 -6.63
N ARG A 120 18.56 -25.42 -7.07
CA ARG A 120 18.15 -26.00 -8.37
C ARG A 120 18.68 -25.23 -9.57
N HIS A 121 19.03 -23.97 -9.39
CA HIS A 121 19.51 -23.11 -10.46
C HIS A 121 20.91 -22.59 -10.15
N ASP A 122 21.64 -22.23 -11.20
CA ASP A 122 22.94 -21.60 -11.04
C ASP A 122 22.82 -20.15 -10.53
N ARG A 123 23.96 -19.58 -10.15
CA ARG A 123 24.04 -18.21 -9.64
C ARG A 123 23.58 -17.17 -10.67
N GLY A 124 23.90 -17.35 -11.95
CA GLY A 124 23.55 -16.41 -13.01
C GLY A 124 22.04 -16.32 -13.23
N PHE A 125 21.33 -17.45 -13.12
CA PHE A 125 19.87 -17.47 -13.11
C PHE A 125 19.29 -16.58 -12.01
N TRP A 126 19.76 -16.75 -10.76
CA TRP A 126 19.25 -15.97 -9.63
C TRP A 126 19.64 -14.50 -9.69
N ASP A 127 20.88 -14.19 -10.08
CA ASP A 127 21.35 -12.82 -10.25
C ASP A 127 20.47 -12.05 -11.26
N ASN A 128 20.15 -12.70 -12.39
CA ASN A 128 19.24 -12.14 -13.38
C ASN A 128 17.82 -11.96 -12.82
N ARG A 129 17.29 -12.99 -12.15
CA ARG A 129 15.94 -12.99 -11.57
C ARG A 129 15.76 -11.88 -10.54
N PHE A 130 16.70 -11.76 -9.59
CA PHE A 130 16.68 -10.74 -8.56
C PHE A 130 16.86 -9.34 -9.13
N ARG A 131 17.67 -9.16 -10.17
CA ARG A 131 17.75 -7.89 -10.89
C ARG A 131 16.40 -7.49 -11.50
N MET A 132 15.77 -8.39 -12.26
CA MET A 132 14.47 -8.14 -12.88
C MET A 132 13.39 -7.81 -11.85
N ASP A 133 13.36 -8.56 -10.74
CA ASP A 133 12.41 -8.30 -9.66
C ASP A 133 12.63 -6.89 -9.08
N ARG A 134 13.87 -6.52 -8.73
CA ARG A 134 14.18 -5.18 -8.20
C ARG A 134 13.76 -4.06 -9.16
N GLU A 135 13.99 -4.21 -10.46
CA GLU A 135 13.58 -3.25 -11.49
C GLU A 135 12.06 -3.10 -11.57
N ARG A 136 11.34 -4.23 -11.54
CA ARG A 136 9.87 -4.25 -11.55
C ARG A 136 9.30 -3.49 -10.35
N TRP A 137 9.88 -3.69 -9.17
CA TRP A 137 9.44 -3.00 -7.94
C TRP A 137 9.73 -1.51 -7.97
N ARG A 138 10.94 -1.10 -8.38
CA ARG A 138 11.28 0.33 -8.56
C ARG A 138 10.29 1.05 -9.48
N SER A 139 9.83 0.37 -10.54
CA SER A 139 8.86 0.92 -11.48
C SER A 139 7.45 1.08 -10.88
N ARG A 140 7.03 0.19 -9.98
CA ARG A 140 5.76 0.35 -9.23
C ARG A 140 5.82 1.54 -8.28
N ASP A 141 6.92 1.69 -7.56
CA ASP A 141 7.10 2.81 -6.64
C ASP A 141 7.11 4.14 -7.40
N ASN A 142 7.83 4.22 -8.53
CA ASN A 142 7.88 5.43 -9.34
C ASN A 142 6.52 5.82 -9.96
N ARG A 143 5.66 4.84 -10.25
CA ARG A 143 4.29 5.10 -10.76
C ARG A 143 3.33 5.57 -9.67
N SER A 144 3.69 5.38 -8.40
CA SER A 144 2.89 5.79 -7.24
C SER A 144 3.21 7.22 -6.78
N THR A 145 4.29 7.82 -7.28
CA THR A 145 4.60 9.26 -7.10
C THR A 145 3.71 10.08 -8.04
N PRO A 146 2.88 11.01 -7.55
CA PRO A 146 2.01 11.85 -8.39
C PRO A 146 2.75 12.86 -9.30
N GLU A 147 4.08 12.92 -9.28
CA GLU A 147 4.91 13.90 -10.01
C GLU A 147 5.14 13.58 -11.49
N GLY A 148 4.25 12.81 -12.11
CA GLY A 148 4.45 12.30 -13.46
C GLY A 148 3.24 12.40 -14.38
N ARG A 149 2.17 13.11 -14.02
CA ARG A 149 1.15 13.48 -15.02
C ARG A 149 1.75 14.56 -15.92
N PRO A 150 2.02 14.32 -17.22
CA PRO A 150 2.13 15.43 -18.15
C PRO A 150 0.79 16.16 -18.04
N ALA A 151 0.84 17.47 -17.78
CA ALA A 151 -0.37 18.29 -17.82
C ALA A 151 -1.09 18.03 -19.15
N PRO A 152 -2.41 17.80 -19.16
CA PRO A 152 -3.13 17.64 -20.41
C PRO A 152 -3.00 18.95 -21.20
N GLY A 153 -2.36 18.85 -22.36
CA GLY A 153 -2.43 19.78 -23.49
C GLY A 153 -2.36 21.28 -23.17
N ARG A 154 -1.17 21.87 -23.25
CA ARG A 154 -1.06 23.21 -23.84
C ARG A 154 -0.62 23.06 -25.29
N ASP A 155 -1.56 22.65 -26.14
CA ASP A 155 -1.50 22.95 -27.56
C ASP A 155 -1.66 24.48 -27.70
N ARG A 156 -0.52 25.19 -27.66
CA ARG A 156 -0.41 26.51 -28.29
C ARG A 156 0.28 26.30 -29.62
N GLY A 157 -0.47 26.40 -30.71
CA GLY A 157 0.11 26.30 -32.04
C GLY A 157 -0.88 26.22 -33.19
N PHE A 158 -2.05 26.83 -33.09
CA PHE A 158 -2.94 27.07 -34.24
C PHE A 158 -3.41 28.53 -34.23
N GLU A 159 -2.49 29.44 -34.54
CA GLU A 159 -2.82 30.81 -34.92
C GLU A 159 -1.64 31.37 -35.70
N ASP A 160 -1.56 31.04 -37.00
CA ASP A 160 -0.92 31.93 -37.99
C ASP A 160 -1.18 31.48 -39.44
N ARG A 161 -2.45 31.40 -39.87
CA ARG A 161 -2.73 31.32 -41.30
C ARG A 161 -4.12 31.79 -41.71
N ARG A 162 -4.43 33.05 -41.49
CA ARG A 162 -5.42 33.78 -42.30
C ARG A 162 -5.29 35.27 -42.01
N GLU A 163 -4.52 35.95 -42.86
CA GLU A 163 -4.83 37.30 -43.38
C GLU A 163 -3.67 37.80 -44.25
N GLN A 164 -3.60 37.30 -45.48
CA GLN A 164 -3.22 38.14 -46.63
C GLN A 164 -4.17 37.79 -47.78
N ARG A 165 -5.37 38.38 -47.71
CA ARG A 165 -6.18 38.64 -48.90
C ARG A 165 -5.91 40.09 -49.32
N GLY A 166 -5.26 40.24 -50.46
CA GLY A 166 -5.22 41.46 -51.26
C GLY A 166 -5.08 41.04 -52.72
N ALA A 167 -6.20 41.00 -53.45
CA ALA A 167 -6.28 40.75 -54.90
C ALA A 167 -5.92 42.05 -55.69
N PRO A 168 -6.09 42.17 -57.03
CA PRO A 168 -6.42 41.21 -58.10
C PRO A 168 -5.57 41.39 -59.41
N GLY A 169 -5.81 40.55 -60.44
CA GLY A 169 -5.48 40.81 -61.86
C GLY A 169 -4.19 40.14 -62.36
N GLY A 170 -4.11 39.56 -63.56
CA GLY A 170 -5.07 39.35 -64.64
C GLY A 170 -4.48 38.32 -65.64
N GLU A 171 -5.24 38.06 -66.71
CA GLU A 171 -4.78 37.55 -68.02
C GLU A 171 -4.18 36.13 -68.04
N HIS A 172 -4.96 35.10 -68.43
CA HIS A 172 -5.20 34.71 -69.82
C HIS A 172 -3.97 34.90 -70.73
N ASP A 173 -3.26 33.80 -71.01
CA ASP A 173 -2.89 33.57 -72.40
C ASP A 173 -2.87 32.08 -72.77
N PHE A 174 -3.67 31.78 -73.78
CA PHE A 174 -3.66 30.55 -74.54
C PHE A 174 -2.73 30.81 -75.72
N GLU A 175 -1.66 30.03 -75.89
CA GLU A 175 -1.22 29.78 -77.26
C GLU A 175 -0.63 28.38 -77.46
N ARG A 176 -1.38 27.62 -78.26
CA ARG A 176 -0.90 26.48 -79.04
C ARG A 176 0.17 27.00 -80.01
N ARG A 177 1.24 26.23 -80.26
CA ARG A 177 1.54 25.75 -81.61
C ARG A 177 2.71 24.78 -81.70
N ASP A 178 2.54 23.92 -82.68
CA ASP A 178 3.38 22.85 -83.18
C ASP A 178 4.77 23.27 -83.69
N ARG A 179 5.56 22.21 -83.99
CA ARG A 179 6.78 22.11 -84.83
C ARG A 179 8.07 22.33 -84.01
N ARG A 180 9.05 21.43 -84.03
CA ARG A 180 9.53 20.59 -85.13
C ARG A 180 10.38 19.43 -84.59
#